data_AF-A0A8E6K701-F1
#
_entry.id   AF-A0A8E6K701-F1
#
_cell.length_a   1.000
_cell.length_b   1.000
_cell.length_c   1.000
_cell.angle_alpha   90.00
_cell.angle_beta   90.00
_cell.angle_gamma   90.00
#
_symmetry.space_group_name_H-M   'P 1'
#
loop_
_entity.id
_entity.type
_entity.pdbx_description
1 polymer ?
#
loop_
_entity_poly.entity_id
_entity_poly.type
_entity_poly.pdbx_seq_one_letter_code
_entity_poly.pdbx_strand_id
1 'polypeptide(L)'
;MARNPFVDPLLLSEFFELIKSQGVGEWMISKYPGGKREAKSLDDEFKNMNYYNQYKSIISRMNEIFNIEQEVNYKDDGKSRRYRYFVSINKLAYDSHNWMKGHNYKFFIDNMVKDKLTKKGLEITNKNIDKITNFVTAHINTNLNFILVKYLSLWTDVVGHLMSEEEKEKNKFFLNLPSMLEMGSYDPLVLEIMSFGINRSTAIELTKKQRIKEGQSVELYLRNYNIAKLSSLHRKYLEKAGFGSIK
;
A
#
# COMPACT_ATOMS: atom_id res chain seq x y z
N MET A 1 -24.73 -4.16 -7.17
CA MET A 1 -23.64 -3.23 -6.81
C MET A 1 -24.04 -2.51 -5.52
N ALA A 2 -23.37 -2.80 -4.41
CA ALA A 2 -23.51 -1.95 -3.23
C ALA A 2 -22.93 -0.57 -3.61
N ARG A 3 -23.75 0.49 -3.51
CA ARG A 3 -23.28 1.85 -3.78
C ARG A 3 -22.19 2.17 -2.76
N ASN A 4 -20.94 2.28 -3.18
CA ASN A 4 -19.90 2.86 -2.33
C ASN A 4 -20.31 4.32 -2.06
N PRO A 5 -20.73 4.69 -0.84
CA PRO A 5 -21.33 5.99 -0.57
C PRO A 5 -20.31 7.13 -0.63
N PHE A 6 -19.03 6.82 -0.82
CA PHE A 6 -17.92 7.76 -0.76
C PHE A 6 -17.40 8.21 -2.14
N VAL A 7 -18.02 7.74 -3.23
CA VAL A 7 -17.63 8.08 -4.61
C VAL A 7 -18.86 8.53 -5.39
N ASP A 8 -18.71 9.58 -6.19
CA ASP A 8 -19.78 10.09 -7.05
C ASP A 8 -20.29 8.97 -7.98
N PRO A 9 -21.60 8.64 -7.94
CA PRO A 9 -22.18 7.61 -8.79
C PRO A 9 -22.00 7.85 -10.29
N LEU A 10 -21.94 9.11 -10.72
CA LEU A 10 -21.72 9.46 -12.13
C LEU A 10 -20.31 9.10 -12.57
N LEU A 11 -19.29 9.47 -11.78
CA LEU A 11 -17.90 9.12 -12.04
C LEU A 11 -17.68 7.60 -12.00
N LEU A 12 -18.37 6.89 -11.11
CA LEU A 12 -18.34 5.43 -11.08
C LEU A 12 -18.93 4.83 -12.37
N SER A 13 -20.04 5.37 -12.86
CA SER A 13 -20.63 4.90 -14.12
C SER A 13 -19.70 5.17 -15.31
N GLU A 14 -19.08 6.35 -15.37
CA GLU A 14 -18.09 6.69 -16.39
C GLU A 14 -16.90 5.73 -16.36
N PHE A 15 -16.36 5.48 -15.17
CA PHE A 15 -15.25 4.56 -14.97
C PHE A 15 -15.59 3.12 -15.39
N PHE A 16 -16.80 2.66 -15.06
CA PHE A 16 -17.27 1.33 -15.46
C PHE A 16 -17.37 1.18 -16.98
N GLU A 17 -18.03 2.12 -17.66
CA GLU A 17 -18.17 2.08 -19.12
C GLU A 17 -16.82 2.27 -19.84
N LEU A 18 -15.90 3.05 -19.26
CA LEU A 18 -14.54 3.19 -19.77
C LEU A 18 -13.78 1.85 -19.75
N ILE A 19 -13.79 1.14 -18.61
CA ILE A 19 -13.10 -0.17 -18.52
C ILE A 19 -13.78 -1.19 -19.44
N LYS A 20 -15.11 -1.20 -19.50
CA LYS A 20 -15.87 -2.10 -20.36
C LYS A 20 -15.56 -1.89 -21.85
N SER A 21 -15.41 -0.64 -22.28
CA SER A 21 -15.10 -0.31 -23.68
C SER A 21 -13.65 -0.57 -24.06
N GLN A 22 -12.69 -0.31 -23.17
CA GLN A 22 -11.26 -0.58 -23.41
C GLN A 22 -10.86 -2.04 -23.20
N GLY A 23 -11.64 -2.77 -22.40
CA GLY A 23 -11.35 -4.12 -21.98
C GLY A 23 -10.51 -4.18 -20.70
N VAL A 24 -10.75 -5.23 -19.91
CA VAL A 24 -10.10 -5.43 -18.60
C VAL A 24 -8.58 -5.53 -18.71
N GLY A 25 -8.04 -6.09 -19.81
CA GLY A 25 -6.60 -6.25 -20.01
C GLY A 25 -5.81 -4.93 -19.97
N GLU A 26 -6.42 -3.82 -20.37
CA GLU A 26 -5.80 -2.49 -20.32
C GLU A 26 -5.86 -1.84 -18.94
N TRP A 27 -6.59 -2.45 -17.99
CA TRP A 27 -6.75 -1.98 -16.62
C TRP A 27 -6.26 -2.98 -15.58
N MET A 28 -5.74 -4.12 -16.02
CA MET A 28 -5.33 -5.21 -15.14
C MET A 28 -3.81 -5.35 -15.09
N ILE A 29 -3.25 -5.28 -13.87
CA ILE A 29 -1.84 -5.57 -13.65
C ILE A 29 -1.57 -7.04 -13.99
N SER A 30 -0.51 -7.29 -14.76
CA SER A 30 -0.17 -8.64 -15.24
C SER A 30 1.19 -9.14 -14.76
N LYS A 31 1.94 -8.33 -14.02
CA LYS A 31 3.30 -8.67 -13.55
C LYS A 31 3.41 -8.57 -12.04
N TYR A 32 4.25 -9.40 -11.42
CA TYR A 32 4.42 -9.40 -9.97
C TYR A 32 5.47 -8.38 -9.50
N PRO A 33 5.32 -7.83 -8.28
CA PRO A 33 6.35 -7.00 -7.67
C PRO A 33 7.66 -7.79 -7.53
N GLY A 34 8.79 -7.19 -7.92
CA GLY A 34 10.11 -7.83 -7.81
C GLY A 34 10.49 -8.79 -8.93
N GLY A 35 9.70 -8.90 -10.00
CA GLY A 35 10.09 -9.62 -11.22
C GLY A 35 11.40 -9.10 -11.83
N LYS A 36 12.10 -9.95 -12.60
CA LYS A 36 13.36 -9.58 -13.28
C LYS A 36 13.18 -8.25 -14.01
N ARG A 37 14.11 -7.31 -13.76
CA ARG A 37 14.13 -5.97 -14.38
C ARG A 37 14.35 -6.12 -15.89
N GLU A 38 13.28 -6.32 -16.65
CA GLU A 38 13.27 -5.84 -18.02
C GLU A 38 13.00 -4.34 -17.91
N ALA A 39 14.02 -3.53 -18.18
CA ALA A 39 13.89 -2.10 -18.29
C ALA A 39 13.04 -1.79 -19.53
N LYS A 40 11.73 -1.83 -19.35
CA LYS A 40 10.71 -1.45 -20.34
C LYS A 40 10.20 -0.06 -20.00
N SER A 41 10.17 0.79 -21.01
CA SER A 41 9.96 2.25 -20.91
C SER A 41 8.59 2.57 -20.30
N LEU A 42 8.42 3.80 -19.80
CA LEU A 42 7.09 4.33 -19.49
C LEU A 42 6.22 4.49 -20.75
N ASP A 43 6.84 4.49 -21.94
CA ASP A 43 6.18 4.66 -23.24
C ASP A 43 5.76 3.34 -23.90
N ASP A 44 6.01 2.20 -23.25
CA ASP A 44 5.57 0.90 -23.75
C ASP A 44 4.06 0.71 -23.55
N GLU A 45 3.44 -0.13 -24.38
CA GLU A 45 2.04 -0.57 -24.17
C GLU A 45 1.84 -1.08 -22.73
N PHE A 46 0.68 -0.82 -22.13
CA PHE A 46 0.41 -1.10 -20.71
C PHE A 46 0.75 -2.55 -20.31
N LYS A 47 0.39 -3.54 -21.14
CA LYS A 47 0.71 -4.97 -20.91
C LYS A 47 2.22 -5.26 -20.85
N ASN A 48 3.03 -4.45 -21.51
CA ASN A 48 4.47 -4.61 -21.63
C ASN A 48 5.25 -3.89 -20.51
N MET A 49 4.64 -2.95 -19.81
CA MET A 49 5.23 -2.25 -18.66
C MET A 49 5.60 -3.21 -17.52
N ASN A 50 6.56 -2.84 -16.67
CA ASN A 50 6.83 -3.58 -15.43
C ASN A 50 5.70 -3.36 -14.38
N TYR A 51 5.68 -4.17 -13.32
CA TYR A 51 4.66 -4.07 -12.26
C TYR A 51 4.47 -2.65 -11.73
N TYR A 52 5.56 -1.96 -11.36
CA TYR A 52 5.44 -0.63 -10.76
C TYR A 52 4.89 0.39 -11.76
N ASN A 53 5.28 0.32 -13.03
CA ASN A 53 4.76 1.20 -14.06
C ASN A 53 3.28 0.91 -14.36
N GLN A 54 2.84 -0.35 -14.39
CA GLN A 54 1.42 -0.70 -14.49
C GLN A 54 0.62 -0.17 -13.30
N TYR A 55 1.11 -0.40 -12.08
CA TYR A 55 0.50 0.08 -10.84
C TYR A 55 0.37 1.61 -10.81
N LYS A 56 1.45 2.31 -11.16
CA LYS A 56 1.48 3.77 -11.28
C LYS A 56 0.51 4.26 -12.35
N SER A 57 0.47 3.62 -13.52
CA SER A 57 -0.42 3.97 -14.63
C SER A 57 -1.90 3.86 -14.23
N ILE A 58 -2.29 2.78 -13.53
CA ILE A 58 -3.65 2.63 -13.00
C ILE A 58 -3.97 3.79 -12.06
N ILE A 59 -3.14 4.06 -11.07
CA ILE A 59 -3.38 5.14 -10.10
C ILE A 59 -3.48 6.51 -10.79
N SER A 60 -2.63 6.79 -11.77
CA SER A 60 -2.69 8.04 -12.54
C SER A 60 -3.98 8.17 -13.35
N ARG A 61 -4.40 7.13 -14.08
CA ARG A 61 -5.66 7.15 -14.85
C ARG A 61 -6.88 7.26 -13.94
N MET A 62 -6.86 6.60 -12.79
CA MET A 62 -7.91 6.77 -11.78
C MET A 62 -7.96 8.21 -11.24
N ASN A 63 -6.80 8.85 -11.08
CA ASN A 63 -6.75 10.24 -10.65
C ASN A 63 -7.35 11.21 -11.67
N GLU A 64 -7.22 10.93 -12.97
CA GLU A 64 -7.85 11.75 -14.02
C GLU A 64 -9.38 11.77 -13.92
N ILE A 65 -9.97 10.67 -13.43
CA ILE A 65 -11.42 10.53 -13.26
C ILE A 65 -11.88 11.05 -11.90
N PHE A 66 -11.21 10.63 -10.83
CA PHE A 66 -11.67 10.84 -9.45
C PHE A 66 -10.99 12.01 -8.72
N ASN A 67 -10.01 12.67 -9.34
CA ASN A 67 -9.25 13.77 -8.74
C ASN A 67 -8.66 13.41 -7.36
N ILE A 68 -8.09 12.20 -7.25
CA ILE A 68 -7.53 11.64 -6.00
C ILE A 68 -6.51 12.59 -5.36
N GLU A 69 -5.64 13.19 -6.16
CA GLU A 69 -4.63 14.16 -5.73
C GLU A 69 -5.28 15.39 -5.06
N GLN A 70 -6.44 15.82 -5.54
CA GLN A 70 -7.18 16.91 -4.93
C GLN A 70 -7.70 16.50 -3.54
N GLU A 71 -8.33 15.34 -3.40
CA GLU A 71 -8.83 14.83 -2.12
C GLU A 71 -7.70 14.65 -1.07
N VAL A 72 -6.54 14.18 -1.52
CA VAL A 72 -5.35 14.00 -0.67
C VAL A 72 -4.81 15.32 -0.12
N ASN A 73 -4.81 16.38 -0.94
CA ASN A 73 -4.11 17.63 -0.61
C ASN A 73 -5.01 18.71 -0.03
N TYR A 74 -6.32 18.67 -0.27
CA TYR A 74 -7.24 19.73 0.12
C TYR A 74 -8.29 19.24 1.13
N LYS A 75 -8.86 20.20 1.87
CA LYS A 75 -10.06 19.99 2.68
C LYS A 75 -11.30 20.01 1.78
N ASP A 76 -12.46 19.74 2.37
CA ASP A 76 -13.75 19.68 1.66
C ASP A 76 -14.13 21.01 0.99
N ASP A 77 -13.52 22.12 1.40
CA ASP A 77 -13.66 23.44 0.75
C ASP A 77 -12.93 23.56 -0.61
N GLY A 78 -12.14 22.55 -0.98
CA GLY A 78 -11.37 22.48 -2.22
C GLY A 78 -10.25 23.51 -2.34
N LYS A 79 -9.98 24.31 -1.30
CA LYS A 79 -9.05 25.46 -1.34
C LYS A 79 -8.00 25.38 -0.25
N SER A 80 -8.40 25.00 0.96
CA SER A 80 -7.50 24.91 2.10
C SER A 80 -6.70 23.62 2.05
N ARG A 81 -5.37 23.73 2.13
CA ARG A 81 -4.51 22.54 2.18
C ARG A 81 -4.75 21.74 3.47
N ARG A 82 -4.90 20.43 3.32
CA ARG A 82 -4.99 19.46 4.42
C ARG A 82 -3.65 19.31 5.14
N TYR A 83 -2.56 19.32 4.37
CA TYR A 83 -1.21 19.10 4.88
C TYR A 83 -0.23 20.17 4.40
N ARG A 84 0.87 20.32 5.17
CA ARG A 84 1.97 21.25 4.82
C ARG A 84 2.69 20.84 3.53
N TYR A 85 2.92 19.55 3.36
CA TYR A 85 3.64 19.01 2.21
C TYR A 85 2.65 18.46 1.19
N PHE A 86 2.81 18.90 -0.05
CA PHE A 86 2.03 18.41 -1.17
C PHE A 86 2.41 16.97 -1.52
N VAL A 87 1.41 16.16 -1.85
CA VAL A 87 1.55 14.77 -2.27
C VAL A 87 1.00 14.66 -3.68
N SER A 88 1.88 14.57 -4.67
CA SER A 88 1.43 14.29 -6.04
C SER A 88 0.98 12.84 -6.18
N ILE A 89 0.20 12.55 -7.22
CA ILE A 89 -0.25 11.21 -7.56
C ILE A 89 0.93 10.24 -7.77
N ASN A 90 2.02 10.74 -8.36
CA ASN A 90 3.27 10.01 -8.52
C ASN A 90 3.92 9.65 -7.17
N LYS A 91 3.88 10.59 -6.20
CA LYS A 91 4.37 10.33 -4.85
C LYS A 91 3.47 9.33 -4.14
N LEU A 92 2.15 9.43 -4.33
CA LEU A 92 1.18 8.50 -3.76
C LEU A 92 1.45 7.06 -4.24
N ALA A 93 1.61 6.85 -5.55
CA ALA A 93 1.95 5.55 -6.13
C ALA A 93 3.33 5.02 -5.70
N TYR A 94 4.33 5.90 -5.59
CA TYR A 94 5.66 5.52 -5.12
C TYR A 94 5.63 5.09 -3.65
N ASP A 95 5.03 5.91 -2.80
CA ASP A 95 5.00 5.66 -1.36
C ASP A 95 4.13 4.44 -1.02
N SER A 96 3.00 4.25 -1.70
CA SER A 96 2.16 3.05 -1.54
C SER A 96 2.89 1.77 -1.96
N HIS A 97 3.62 1.79 -3.07
CA HIS A 97 4.42 0.65 -3.50
C HIS A 97 5.49 0.31 -2.45
N ASN A 98 6.24 1.31 -1.96
CA ASN A 98 7.26 1.08 -0.94
C ASN A 98 6.65 0.64 0.40
N TRP A 99 5.47 1.13 0.74
CA TRP A 99 4.74 0.70 1.92
C TRP A 99 4.41 -0.78 1.84
N MET A 100 3.84 -1.24 0.72
CA MET A 100 3.57 -2.66 0.48
C MET A 100 4.85 -3.52 0.36
N LYS A 101 6.01 -2.96 0.02
CA LYS A 101 7.30 -3.69 0.10
C LYS A 101 7.79 -3.96 1.52
N GLY A 102 7.07 -3.52 2.55
CA GLY A 102 7.47 -3.73 3.95
C GLY A 102 8.38 -2.63 4.50
N HIS A 103 8.53 -1.48 3.82
CA HIS A 103 9.29 -0.36 4.38
C HIS A 103 8.58 0.20 5.63
N ASN A 104 9.35 0.61 6.65
CA ASN A 104 8.83 1.16 7.89
C ASN A 104 8.70 2.69 7.83
N TYR A 105 8.07 3.29 8.84
CA TYR A 105 7.92 4.75 8.94
C TYR A 105 9.25 5.51 8.80
N LYS A 106 10.34 4.98 9.36
CA LYS A 106 11.67 5.58 9.28
C LYS A 106 12.13 5.78 7.84
N PHE A 107 11.88 4.83 6.94
CA PHE A 107 12.21 4.98 5.52
C PHE A 107 11.57 6.23 4.90
N PHE A 108 10.28 6.47 5.16
CA PHE A 108 9.55 7.63 4.63
C PHE A 108 9.97 8.94 5.29
N ILE A 109 10.23 8.91 6.60
CA ILE A 109 10.76 10.07 7.34
C ILE A 109 12.12 10.46 6.78
N ASP A 110 13.05 9.51 6.66
CA ASP A 110 14.42 9.75 6.17
C ASP A 110 14.39 10.30 4.73
N ASN A 111 13.51 9.78 3.86
CA ASN A 111 13.32 10.30 2.50
C ASN A 111 12.81 11.76 2.51
N MET A 112 11.82 12.07 3.36
CA MET A 112 11.28 13.42 3.50
C MET A 112 12.30 14.40 4.10
N VAL A 113 13.11 13.97 5.08
CA VAL A 113 14.20 14.77 5.65
C VAL A 113 15.22 15.10 4.56
N LYS A 114 15.65 14.09 3.80
CA LYS A 114 16.58 14.27 2.68
C LYS A 114 16.04 15.28 1.67
N ASP A 115 14.79 15.14 1.26
CA ASP A 115 14.19 15.96 0.21
C ASP A 115 13.81 17.38 0.64
N LYS A 116 13.32 17.53 1.88
CA LYS A 116 12.78 18.81 2.37
C LYS A 116 13.78 19.62 3.16
N LEU A 117 14.79 18.99 3.76
CA LEU A 117 15.81 19.68 4.57
C LEU A 117 17.18 19.59 3.90
N THR A 118 17.76 18.40 3.78
CA THR A 118 19.16 18.21 3.36
C THR A 118 19.43 18.75 1.96
N LYS A 119 18.64 18.37 0.94
CA LYS A 119 18.80 18.86 -0.44
C LYS A 119 18.59 20.38 -0.57
N LYS A 120 17.91 20.99 0.40
CA LYS A 120 17.62 22.43 0.43
C LYS A 120 18.59 23.21 1.32
N GLY A 121 19.59 22.55 1.91
CA GLY A 121 20.53 23.17 2.83
C GLY A 121 19.88 23.70 4.11
N LEU A 122 18.71 23.19 4.50
CA LEU A 122 18.02 23.63 5.72
C LEU A 122 18.52 22.84 6.93
N GLU A 123 18.54 23.51 8.08
CA GLU A 123 18.94 22.92 9.35
C GLU A 123 18.02 21.79 9.81
N ILE A 124 18.64 20.71 10.28
CA ILE A 124 17.95 19.55 10.87
C ILE A 124 17.77 19.81 12.36
N THR A 125 16.59 20.33 12.72
CA THR A 125 16.18 20.55 14.11
C THR A 125 15.10 19.56 14.52
N ASN A 126 15.00 19.24 15.82
CA ASN A 126 13.94 18.36 16.35
C ASN A 126 12.55 18.82 15.92
N LYS A 127 12.29 20.13 15.96
CA LYS A 127 11.01 20.72 15.51
C LYS A 127 10.68 20.42 14.04
N ASN A 128 11.67 20.38 13.16
CA ASN A 128 11.47 20.05 11.75
C ASN A 128 11.28 18.54 11.55
N ILE A 129 12.01 17.72 12.30
CA ILE A 129 11.83 16.26 12.32
C ILE A 129 10.42 15.89 12.79
N ASP A 130 9.93 16.46 13.90
CA ASP A 130 8.59 16.18 14.43
C ASP A 130 7.49 16.50 13.42
N LYS A 131 7.62 17.62 12.70
CA LYS A 131 6.68 17.99 11.64
C LYS A 131 6.69 17.00 10.48
N ILE A 132 7.86 16.52 10.09
CA ILE A 132 7.99 15.51 9.03
C ILE A 132 7.37 14.19 9.50
N THR A 133 7.68 13.76 10.73
CA THR A 133 7.12 12.55 11.33
C THR A 133 5.59 12.61 11.36
N ASN A 134 5.01 13.69 11.88
CA ASN A 134 3.56 13.87 11.92
C ASN A 134 2.93 13.84 10.52
N PHE A 135 3.58 14.47 9.53
CA PHE A 135 3.13 14.40 8.15
C PHE A 135 3.19 12.97 7.59
N VAL A 136 4.30 12.26 7.78
CA VAL A 136 4.47 10.88 7.29
C VAL A 136 3.42 9.97 7.93
N THR A 137 3.17 10.11 9.23
CA THR A 137 2.11 9.37 9.93
C THR A 137 0.73 9.65 9.34
N ALA A 138 0.38 10.92 9.13
CA ALA A 138 -0.89 11.27 8.49
C ALA A 138 -0.96 10.80 7.03
N HIS A 139 0.15 10.86 6.29
CA HIS A 139 0.19 10.43 4.91
C HIS A 139 -0.03 8.92 4.77
N ILE A 140 0.62 8.09 5.60
CA ILE A 140 0.41 6.65 5.57
C ILE A 140 -1.02 6.32 6.03
N ASN A 141 -1.48 6.85 7.16
CA ASN A 141 -2.79 6.47 7.71
C ASN A 141 -3.97 6.97 6.87
N THR A 142 -3.92 8.21 6.40
CA THR A 142 -5.04 8.83 5.67
C THR A 142 -4.88 8.65 4.16
N ASN A 143 -3.74 9.01 3.58
CA ASN A 143 -3.63 9.06 2.12
C ASN A 143 -3.43 7.66 1.53
N LEU A 144 -2.58 6.84 2.15
CA LEU A 144 -2.33 5.48 1.66
C LEU A 144 -3.42 4.52 2.14
N ASN A 145 -3.58 4.36 3.46
CA ASN A 145 -4.42 3.32 4.05
C ASN A 145 -5.93 3.61 4.00
N PHE A 146 -6.35 4.84 3.72
CA PHE A 146 -7.77 5.17 3.60
C PHE A 146 -8.14 5.65 2.20
N ILE A 147 -7.60 6.79 1.74
CA ILE A 147 -7.99 7.38 0.45
C ILE A 147 -7.58 6.48 -0.72
N LEU A 148 -6.31 6.07 -0.82
CA LEU A 148 -5.88 5.23 -1.92
C LEU A 148 -6.47 3.81 -1.85
N VAL A 149 -6.64 3.24 -0.65
CA VAL A 149 -7.35 1.96 -0.47
C VAL A 149 -8.77 2.05 -1.02
N LYS A 150 -9.54 3.10 -0.66
CA LYS A 150 -10.90 3.34 -1.20
C LYS A 150 -10.93 3.27 -2.72
N TYR A 151 -10.01 3.95 -3.40
CA TYR A 151 -9.97 3.97 -4.86
C TYR A 151 -9.47 2.65 -5.45
N LEU A 152 -8.46 2.01 -4.87
CA LEU A 152 -8.04 0.69 -5.35
C LEU A 152 -9.13 -0.36 -5.16
N SER A 153 -9.91 -0.31 -4.07
CA SER A 153 -11.09 -1.18 -3.88
C SER A 153 -12.12 -0.96 -4.98
N LEU A 154 -12.39 0.30 -5.33
CA LEU A 154 -13.28 0.63 -6.45
C LEU A 154 -12.78 0.05 -7.77
N TRP A 155 -11.47 0.17 -8.04
CA TRP A 155 -10.85 -0.42 -9.22
C TRP A 155 -11.02 -1.94 -9.23
N THR A 156 -10.66 -2.63 -8.15
CA THR A 156 -10.79 -4.09 -8.06
C THR A 156 -12.23 -4.57 -8.19
N ASP A 157 -13.19 -3.83 -7.63
CA ASP A 157 -14.61 -4.15 -7.73
C ASP A 157 -15.10 -4.05 -9.19
N VAL A 158 -14.73 -2.97 -9.90
CA VAL A 158 -15.13 -2.76 -11.29
C VAL A 158 -14.45 -3.76 -12.23
N VAL A 159 -13.12 -3.92 -12.16
CA VAL A 159 -12.43 -4.88 -13.03
C VAL A 159 -12.88 -6.31 -12.71
N GLY A 160 -13.04 -6.65 -11.44
CA GLY A 160 -13.50 -7.95 -11.01
C GLY A 160 -14.92 -8.25 -11.49
N HIS A 161 -15.83 -7.27 -11.47
CA HIS A 161 -17.19 -7.46 -11.99
C HIS A 161 -17.24 -7.83 -13.48
N LEU A 162 -16.27 -7.35 -14.26
CA LEU A 162 -16.16 -7.60 -15.70
C LEU A 162 -15.39 -8.89 -16.04
N MET A 163 -14.89 -9.62 -15.04
CA MET A 163 -14.17 -10.89 -15.19
C MET A 163 -15.06 -12.08 -14.91
N SER A 164 -14.77 -13.20 -15.57
CA SER A 164 -15.24 -14.54 -15.18
C SER A 164 -14.59 -15.00 -13.86
N GLU A 165 -15.17 -16.01 -13.21
CA GLU A 165 -14.61 -16.57 -11.97
C GLU A 165 -13.20 -17.17 -12.16
N GLU A 166 -12.93 -17.77 -13.33
CA GLU A 166 -11.59 -18.29 -13.65
C GLU A 166 -10.55 -17.18 -13.76
N GLU A 167 -10.92 -16.05 -14.37
CA GLU A 167 -10.06 -14.87 -14.47
C GLU A 167 -9.82 -14.22 -13.12
N LYS A 168 -10.84 -14.16 -12.24
CA LYS A 168 -10.69 -13.67 -10.87
C LYS A 168 -9.69 -14.50 -10.08
N GLU A 169 -9.79 -15.83 -10.15
CA GLU A 169 -8.86 -16.73 -9.44
C GLU A 169 -7.42 -16.55 -9.94
N LYS A 170 -7.23 -16.45 -11.27
CA LYS A 170 -5.91 -16.16 -11.87
C LYS A 170 -5.34 -14.81 -11.43
N ASN A 171 -6.19 -13.81 -11.18
CA ASN A 171 -5.80 -12.45 -10.82
C ASN A 171 -5.94 -12.13 -9.32
N LYS A 172 -6.21 -13.12 -8.47
CA LYS A 172 -6.52 -12.91 -7.03
C LYS A 172 -5.49 -12.09 -6.28
N PHE A 173 -4.21 -12.24 -6.63
CA PHE A 173 -3.12 -11.47 -6.01
C PHE A 173 -3.33 -9.96 -6.21
N PHE A 174 -3.66 -9.56 -7.43
CA PHE A 174 -3.84 -8.16 -7.79
C PHE A 174 -5.18 -7.61 -7.32
N LEU A 175 -6.24 -8.43 -7.36
CA LEU A 175 -7.54 -8.07 -6.79
C LEU A 175 -7.48 -7.87 -5.27
N ASN A 176 -6.45 -8.41 -4.59
CA ASN A 176 -6.21 -8.20 -3.17
C ASN A 176 -5.28 -7.00 -2.86
N LEU A 177 -4.86 -6.21 -3.86
CA LEU A 177 -4.00 -5.05 -3.64
C LEU A 177 -4.55 -4.00 -2.64
N PRO A 178 -5.86 -3.73 -2.56
CA PRO A 178 -6.38 -2.81 -1.55
C PRO A 178 -6.07 -3.28 -0.13
N SER A 179 -6.29 -4.56 0.17
CA SER A 179 -5.97 -5.18 1.46
C SER A 179 -4.45 -5.18 1.71
N MET A 180 -3.64 -5.49 0.69
CA MET A 180 -2.18 -5.44 0.81
C MET A 180 -1.68 -4.03 1.12
N LEU A 181 -2.30 -3.00 0.54
CA LEU A 181 -1.98 -1.60 0.82
C LEU A 181 -2.36 -1.23 2.25
N GLU A 182 -3.57 -1.55 2.68
CA GLU A 182 -4.07 -1.29 4.03
C GLU A 182 -3.16 -1.93 5.09
N MET A 183 -2.83 -3.21 4.91
CA MET A 183 -1.95 -3.96 5.80
C MET A 183 -0.46 -3.60 5.60
N GLY A 184 -0.12 -2.96 4.49
CA GLY A 184 1.23 -2.49 4.17
C GLY A 184 2.22 -3.62 3.88
N SER A 185 1.79 -4.69 3.21
CA SER A 185 2.68 -5.79 2.82
C SER A 185 2.18 -6.52 1.57
N TYR A 186 3.10 -6.86 0.66
CA TYR A 186 2.87 -7.85 -0.40
C TYR A 186 3.09 -9.28 0.08
N ASP A 187 3.82 -9.47 1.18
CA ASP A 187 4.21 -10.79 1.69
C ASP A 187 3.00 -11.47 2.36
N PRO A 188 2.45 -12.55 1.77
CA PRO A 188 1.29 -13.24 2.33
C PRO A 188 1.51 -13.73 3.75
N LEU A 189 2.75 -14.09 4.09
CA LEU A 189 3.09 -14.54 5.44
C LEU A 189 2.98 -13.39 6.45
N VAL A 190 3.43 -12.19 6.08
CA VAL A 190 3.26 -11.00 6.93
C VAL A 190 1.78 -10.70 7.12
N LEU A 191 0.96 -10.82 6.06
CA LEU A 191 -0.48 -10.60 6.12
C LEU A 191 -1.17 -11.62 7.03
N GLU A 192 -0.81 -12.90 6.91
CA GLU A 192 -1.33 -13.96 7.76
C GLU A 192 -0.96 -13.74 9.23
N ILE A 193 0.29 -13.38 9.54
CA ILE A 193 0.70 -13.03 10.91
C ILE A 193 -0.11 -11.85 11.46
N MET A 194 -0.35 -10.81 10.64
CA MET A 194 -1.15 -9.66 11.04
C MET A 194 -2.61 -10.01 11.34
N SER A 195 -3.17 -11.03 10.67
CA SER A 195 -4.52 -11.52 10.95
C SER A 195 -4.70 -12.06 12.38
N PHE A 196 -3.61 -12.45 13.05
CA PHE A 196 -3.61 -12.84 14.47
C PHE A 196 -3.53 -11.63 15.44
N GLY A 197 -3.81 -10.41 14.96
CA GLY A 197 -3.79 -9.19 15.77
C GLY A 197 -2.38 -8.66 16.07
N ILE A 198 -1.35 -9.20 15.41
CA ILE A 198 0.04 -8.74 15.54
C ILE A 198 0.23 -7.51 14.65
N ASN A 199 0.80 -6.45 15.20
CA ASN A 199 1.02 -5.24 14.41
C ASN A 199 2.06 -5.48 13.29
N ARG A 200 1.93 -4.71 12.21
CA ARG A 200 2.77 -4.78 11.01
C ARG A 200 4.27 -4.81 11.29
N SER A 201 4.76 -3.94 12.19
CA SER A 201 6.19 -3.83 12.45
C SER A 201 6.76 -5.10 13.09
N THR A 202 6.01 -5.70 14.01
CA THR A 202 6.36 -7.00 14.61
C THR A 202 6.23 -8.12 13.60
N ALA A 203 5.18 -8.14 12.77
CA ALA A 203 5.01 -9.17 11.74
C ALA A 203 6.20 -9.21 10.76
N ILE A 204 6.63 -8.05 10.25
CA ILE A 204 7.80 -7.93 9.36
C ILE A 204 9.10 -8.36 10.06
N GLU A 205 9.26 -8.04 11.34
CA GLU A 205 10.45 -8.44 12.10
C GLU A 205 10.54 -9.96 12.28
N LEU A 206 9.40 -10.61 12.54
CA LEU A 206 9.32 -12.06 12.70
C LEU A 206 9.76 -12.79 11.42
N THR A 207 9.20 -12.38 10.27
CA THR A 207 9.51 -13.03 8.97
C THR A 207 10.96 -12.85 8.54
N LYS A 208 11.61 -11.75 8.92
CA LYS A 208 13.05 -11.53 8.65
C LYS A 208 13.97 -12.45 9.46
N LYS A 209 13.63 -12.70 10.72
CA LYS A 209 14.50 -13.40 11.67
C LYS A 209 14.40 -14.91 11.61
N GLN A 210 13.22 -15.43 11.25
CA GLN A 210 13.01 -16.87 11.20
C GLN A 210 11.97 -17.22 10.15
N ARG A 211 12.36 -18.08 9.20
CA ARG A 211 11.42 -18.68 8.24
C ARG A 211 10.52 -19.68 8.95
N ILE A 212 9.26 -19.72 8.54
CA ILE A 212 8.34 -20.79 8.92
C ILE A 212 8.81 -22.07 8.26
N LYS A 213 8.83 -23.17 9.02
CA LYS A 213 9.21 -24.48 8.50
C LYS A 213 8.13 -24.99 7.55
N GLU A 214 8.53 -25.78 6.57
CA GLU A 214 7.58 -26.44 5.68
C GLU A 214 6.56 -27.28 6.49
N GLY A 215 5.27 -27.14 6.19
CA GLY A 215 4.17 -27.79 6.92
C GLY A 215 3.82 -27.18 8.29
N GLN A 216 4.53 -26.14 8.76
CA GLN A 216 4.19 -25.46 10.00
C GLN A 216 3.14 -24.37 9.75
N SER A 217 2.05 -24.37 10.53
CA SER A 217 1.08 -23.27 10.51
C SER A 217 1.65 -21.99 11.14
N VAL A 218 1.17 -20.82 10.71
CA VAL A 218 1.55 -19.53 11.31
C VAL A 218 1.26 -19.50 12.81
N GLU A 219 0.12 -20.02 13.26
CA GLU A 219 -0.20 -20.07 14.68
C GLU A 219 0.85 -20.87 15.47
N LEU A 220 1.23 -22.05 14.99
CA LEU A 220 2.23 -22.88 15.66
C LEU A 220 3.61 -22.21 15.65
N TYR A 221 3.95 -21.49 14.57
CA TYR A 221 5.15 -20.68 14.50
C TYR A 221 5.15 -19.57 15.57
N LEU A 222 4.06 -18.82 15.70
CA LEU A 222 3.94 -17.72 16.66
C LEU A 222 4.01 -18.21 18.11
N ARG A 223 3.33 -19.32 18.45
CA ARG A 223 3.38 -19.93 19.78
C ARG A 223 4.78 -20.39 20.18
N ASN A 224 5.55 -20.92 19.22
CA ASN A 224 6.89 -21.45 19.46
C ASN A 224 8.02 -20.44 19.23
N TYR A 225 7.70 -19.20 18.83
CA TYR A 225 8.72 -18.21 18.56
C TYR A 225 9.49 -17.90 19.84
N ASN A 226 10.84 -17.93 19.77
CA ASN A 226 11.67 -17.58 20.91
C ASN A 226 11.69 -16.05 21.07
N ILE A 227 10.95 -15.54 22.07
CA ILE A 227 10.81 -14.10 22.29
C ILE A 227 12.10 -13.41 22.75
N ALA A 228 13.09 -14.16 23.23
CA ALA A 228 14.40 -13.60 23.59
C ALA A 228 15.16 -13.06 22.36
N LYS A 229 14.78 -13.49 21.16
CA LYS A 229 15.35 -12.98 19.89
C LYS A 229 14.74 -11.65 19.43
N LEU A 230 13.68 -11.18 20.08
CA LEU A 230 12.99 -9.93 19.75
C LEU A 230 13.52 -8.76 20.58
N SER A 231 13.45 -7.56 20.01
CA SER A 231 13.60 -6.34 20.81
C SER A 231 12.48 -6.25 21.85
N SER A 232 12.71 -5.50 22.93
CA SER A 232 11.73 -5.30 24.01
C SER A 232 10.37 -4.85 23.50
N LEU A 233 10.36 -3.97 22.49
CA LEU A 233 9.15 -3.47 21.85
C LEU A 233 8.37 -4.58 21.13
N HIS A 234 9.03 -5.34 20.25
CA HIS A 234 8.38 -6.40 19.47
C HIS A 234 7.94 -7.56 20.36
N ARG A 235 8.73 -7.90 21.37
CA ARG A 235 8.38 -8.88 22.40
C ARG A 235 7.07 -8.50 23.09
N LYS A 236 6.96 -7.27 23.60
CA LYS A 236 5.75 -6.78 24.28
C LYS A 236 4.51 -6.90 23.39
N TYR A 237 4.64 -6.61 22.10
CA TYR A 237 3.51 -6.74 21.16
C TYR A 237 3.13 -8.20 20.89
N LEU A 238 4.10 -9.10 20.76
CA LEU A 238 3.83 -10.52 20.55
C LEU A 238 3.18 -11.16 21.80
N GLU A 239 3.70 -10.84 22.99
CA GLU A 239 3.14 -11.29 24.27
C GLU A 239 1.70 -10.77 24.46
N LYS A 240 1.43 -9.50 24.13
CA LYS A 240 0.08 -8.92 24.20
C LYS A 240 -0.91 -9.62 23.26
N ALA A 241 -0.44 -10.15 22.13
CA ALA A 241 -1.24 -10.93 21.20
C ALA A 241 -1.44 -12.40 21.67
N GLY A 242 -0.88 -12.80 22.81
CA GLY A 242 -1.02 -14.15 23.37
C GLY A 242 -0.04 -15.18 22.81
N PHE A 243 1.06 -14.73 22.19
CA PHE A 243 2.05 -15.59 21.54
C PHE A 243 3.45 -15.48 22.15
N GLY A 244 4.32 -16.40 21.73
CA GLY A 244 5.72 -16.45 22.13
C GLY A 244 6.02 -17.46 23.23
N SER A 245 7.28 -17.92 23.25
CA SER A 245 7.83 -18.80 24.28
C SER A 245 9.19 -18.30 24.76
N ILE A 246 9.48 -18.54 26.05
CA ILE A 246 10.81 -18.39 26.62
C ILE A 246 11.45 -19.78 26.53
N LYS A 247 12.24 -20.01 25.49
CA LYS A 247 13.05 -21.21 25.33
C LYS A 247 14.52 -20.83 25.28
#